data_AF-A0A527ZGY9-F1
#
_entry.id   AF-A0A527ZGY9-F1
#
_cell.length_a   1.000
_cell.length_b   1.000
_cell.length_c   1.000
_cell.angle_alpha   90.00
_cell.angle_beta   90.00
_cell.angle_gamma   90.00
#
_symmetry.space_group_name_H-M   'P 1'
#
loop_
_entity.id
_entity.type
_entity.pdbx_description
1 polymer ?
#
loop_
_entity_poly.entity_id
_entity_poly.type
_entity_poly.pdbx_seq_one_letter_code
_entity_poly.pdbx_strand_id
1 'polypeptide(L)'
;EAGVTVAMVGDGVNDGPALKAADVGVAIGQQQSMNAAREIADVIIHTGGLGGLATAVETGRTTHRNIRKTIRYLVSTNLSEVLLVLAGTSVGIGAPLSPMQLLWINLISDVLPGIGLAMEAPEPDILRQAPKEDHTAILRRGEIGRLAAQSAIISGGAMAVSLLGATRYG
;
A
#
# COMPACT_ATOMS: atom_id res chain seq x y z
N GLU A 1 -22.74 14.64 9.49
CA GLU A 1 -22.05 13.82 8.47
C GLU A 1 -22.24 12.35 8.83
N ALA A 2 -22.66 11.50 7.89
CA ALA A 2 -23.01 10.10 8.19
C ALA A 2 -21.80 9.14 8.21
N GLY A 3 -20.57 9.66 8.04
CA GLY A 3 -19.34 8.85 8.06
C GLY A 3 -19.19 7.89 6.89
N VAL A 4 -19.90 8.14 5.79
CA VAL A 4 -19.87 7.33 4.57
C VAL A 4 -19.16 8.09 3.46
N THR A 5 -18.29 7.40 2.72
CA THR A 5 -17.67 7.92 1.50
C THR A 5 -18.71 8.00 0.39
N VAL A 6 -18.91 9.18 -0.19
CA VAL A 6 -19.91 9.44 -1.23
C VAL A 6 -19.22 9.69 -2.57
N ALA A 7 -19.58 8.90 -3.58
CA ALA A 7 -19.26 9.17 -4.96
C ALA A 7 -20.46 9.83 -5.67
N MET A 8 -20.27 11.01 -6.26
CA MET A 8 -21.28 11.70 -7.05
C MET A 8 -20.99 11.51 -8.53
N VAL A 9 -22.02 11.14 -9.31
CA VAL A 9 -21.92 10.98 -10.76
C VAL A 9 -22.61 12.16 -11.44
N GLY A 10 -21.94 12.81 -12.39
CA GLY A 10 -22.50 13.92 -13.17
C GLY A 10 -21.95 13.98 -14.59
N ASP A 11 -22.61 14.73 -15.46
CA ASP A 11 -22.21 14.86 -16.86
C ASP A 11 -22.10 16.32 -17.34
N GLY A 12 -22.57 17.30 -16.56
CA GLY A 12 -22.66 18.71 -16.98
C GLY A 12 -22.27 19.75 -15.94
N VAL A 13 -22.44 21.03 -16.32
CA VAL A 13 -22.15 22.22 -15.50
C VAL A 13 -23.01 22.27 -14.23
N ASN A 14 -24.26 21.81 -14.34
CA ASN A 14 -25.25 21.85 -13.26
C ASN A 14 -24.86 20.93 -12.10
N ASP A 15 -24.09 19.87 -12.37
CA ASP A 15 -23.62 18.92 -11.35
C ASP A 15 -22.31 19.36 -10.69
N GLY A 16 -21.67 20.42 -11.20
CA GLY A 16 -20.37 20.90 -10.72
C GLY A 16 -20.28 21.10 -9.20
N PRO A 17 -21.24 21.81 -8.56
CA PRO A 17 -21.24 21.97 -7.11
C PRO A 17 -21.35 20.63 -6.34
N ALA A 18 -22.12 19.67 -6.87
CA ALA A 18 -22.30 18.37 -6.25
C ALA A 18 -21.09 17.45 -6.45
N LEU A 19 -20.48 17.47 -7.64
CA LEU A 19 -19.23 16.76 -7.94
C LEU A 19 -18.10 17.22 -7.03
N LYS A 20 -18.01 18.53 -6.78
CA LYS A 20 -16.98 19.11 -5.89
C LYS A 20 -17.25 18.87 -4.40
N ALA A 21 -18.51 18.69 -4.00
CA ALA A 21 -18.89 18.46 -2.61
C ALA A 21 -18.81 16.98 -2.20
N ALA A 22 -18.74 16.06 -3.16
CA ALA A 22 -18.59 14.64 -2.90
C ALA A 22 -17.15 14.28 -2.52
N ASP A 23 -16.97 13.14 -1.85
CA ASP A 23 -15.63 12.62 -1.55
C ASP A 23 -14.91 12.16 -2.83
N VAL A 24 -15.68 11.71 -3.83
CA VAL A 24 -15.18 11.38 -5.17
C VAL A 24 -16.18 11.87 -6.23
N GLY A 25 -15.78 12.87 -7.02
CA GLY A 25 -16.52 13.31 -8.20
C GLY A 25 -16.25 12.40 -9.40
N VAL A 26 -17.29 11.82 -9.99
CA VAL A 26 -17.19 10.93 -11.15
C VAL A 26 -17.92 11.56 -12.33
N ALA A 27 -17.19 11.94 -13.36
CA ALA A 27 -17.79 12.39 -14.60
C ALA A 27 -18.01 11.17 -15.53
N ILE A 28 -19.20 11.04 -16.12
CA ILE A 28 -19.52 9.99 -17.11
C ILE A 28 -20.13 10.58 -18.37
N GLY A 29 -19.73 10.09 -19.54
CA GLY A 29 -20.30 10.53 -20.81
C GLY A 29 -19.32 10.43 -21.97
N GLN A 30 -19.76 10.90 -23.13
CA GLN A 30 -18.87 11.05 -24.27
C GLN A 30 -17.95 12.26 -24.08
N GLN A 31 -16.78 12.19 -24.70
CA GLN A 31 -15.70 13.15 -24.55
C GLN A 31 -16.13 14.60 -24.82
N GLN A 32 -17.06 14.82 -25.76
CA GLN A 32 -17.61 16.14 -26.10
C GLN A 32 -18.66 16.67 -25.09
N SER A 33 -19.34 15.79 -24.35
CA SER A 33 -20.49 16.16 -23.51
C SER A 33 -20.09 16.59 -22.09
N MET A 34 -18.91 16.17 -21.62
CA MET A 34 -18.50 16.35 -20.22
C MET A 34 -17.53 17.51 -19.98
N ASN A 35 -17.33 18.43 -20.93
CA ASN A 35 -16.25 19.42 -20.86
C ASN A 35 -16.22 20.19 -19.53
N ALA A 36 -17.38 20.55 -18.98
CA ALA A 36 -17.46 21.23 -17.68
C ALA A 36 -17.31 20.27 -16.48
N ALA A 37 -17.94 19.10 -16.51
CA ALA A 37 -17.85 18.12 -15.42
C ALA A 37 -16.43 17.56 -15.26
N ARG A 38 -15.66 17.46 -16.36
CA ARG A 38 -14.28 16.97 -16.39
C ARG A 38 -13.27 17.84 -15.68
N GLU A 39 -13.49 19.15 -15.65
CA GLU A 39 -12.60 20.07 -14.94
C GLU A 39 -12.74 19.94 -13.43
N ILE A 40 -13.87 19.39 -12.97
CA ILE A 40 -14.25 19.33 -11.56
C ILE A 40 -14.13 17.90 -10.98
N ALA A 41 -14.28 16.86 -11.81
CA ALA A 41 -14.30 15.48 -11.36
C ALA A 41 -12.91 14.87 -11.12
N ASP A 42 -12.82 13.99 -10.12
CA ASP A 42 -11.61 13.22 -9.79
C ASP A 42 -11.42 12.02 -10.72
N VAL A 43 -12.51 11.44 -11.21
CA VAL A 43 -12.52 10.27 -12.09
C VAL A 43 -13.37 10.52 -13.33
N ILE A 44 -12.84 10.17 -14.50
CA ILE A 44 -13.52 10.34 -15.80
C ILE A 44 -13.75 8.96 -16.43
N ILE A 45 -15.00 8.63 -16.72
CA ILE A 45 -15.38 7.38 -17.38
C ILE A 45 -15.80 7.67 -18.83
N HIS A 46 -14.95 7.24 -19.76
CA HIS A 46 -15.10 7.50 -21.19
C HIS A 46 -16.14 6.62 -21.90
N THR A 47 -16.58 5.52 -21.27
CA THR A 47 -17.41 4.50 -21.93
C THR A 47 -18.88 4.92 -22.11
N GLY A 48 -19.27 6.11 -21.63
CA GLY A 48 -20.61 6.67 -21.81
C GLY A 48 -21.73 5.99 -21.00
N GLY A 49 -21.39 5.12 -20.05
CA GLY A 49 -22.38 4.41 -19.23
C GLY A 49 -21.81 3.93 -17.90
N LEU A 50 -22.71 3.56 -16.98
CA LEU A 50 -22.38 3.18 -15.60
C LEU A 50 -21.51 1.92 -15.48
N GLY A 51 -21.37 1.12 -16.55
CA GLY A 51 -20.56 -0.10 -16.53
C GLY A 51 -19.11 0.13 -16.10
N GLY A 52 -18.53 1.30 -16.40
CA GLY A 52 -17.16 1.65 -16.01
C GLY A 52 -16.98 1.91 -14.51
N LEU A 53 -18.05 2.20 -13.76
CA LEU A 53 -17.97 2.44 -12.31
C LEU A 53 -17.51 1.18 -11.58
N ALA A 54 -18.00 0.00 -11.97
CA ALA A 54 -17.62 -1.25 -11.34
C ALA A 54 -16.11 -1.51 -11.47
N THR A 55 -15.55 -1.27 -12.65
CA THR A 55 -14.12 -1.37 -12.92
C THR A 55 -13.31 -0.32 -12.17
N ALA A 56 -13.81 0.92 -12.06
CA ALA A 56 -13.16 1.97 -11.29
C ALA A 56 -13.08 1.61 -9.79
N VAL A 57 -14.18 1.08 -9.23
CA VAL A 57 -14.24 0.61 -7.84
C VAL A 57 -13.32 -0.59 -7.64
N GLU A 58 -13.33 -1.57 -8.55
CA GLU A 58 -12.41 -2.72 -8.50
C GLU A 58 -10.95 -2.29 -8.49
N THR A 59 -10.59 -1.35 -9.38
CA THR A 59 -9.24 -0.80 -9.48
C THR A 59 -8.84 -0.09 -8.18
N GLY A 60 -9.70 0.79 -7.65
CA GLY A 60 -9.44 1.50 -6.40
C GLY A 60 -9.26 0.56 -5.20
N ARG A 61 -10.13 -0.46 -5.09
CA ARG A 61 -10.04 -1.47 -4.01
C ARG A 61 -8.77 -2.32 -4.13
N THR A 62 -8.36 -2.66 -5.35
CA THR A 62 -7.13 -3.41 -5.63
C THR A 62 -5.91 -2.58 -5.29
N THR A 63 -5.82 -1.34 -5.77
CA THR A 63 -4.72 -0.41 -5.47
C THR A 63 -4.54 -0.22 -3.97
N HIS A 64 -5.62 0.04 -3.23
CA HIS A 64 -5.55 0.16 -1.77
C HIS A 64 -5.03 -1.12 -1.09
N ARG A 65 -5.45 -2.31 -1.56
CA ARG A 65 -4.99 -3.59 -1.03
C ARG A 65 -3.50 -3.81 -1.29
N ASN A 66 -3.05 -3.52 -2.50
CA ASN A 66 -1.67 -3.67 -2.92
C ASN A 66 -0.75 -2.73 -2.14
N ILE A 67 -1.13 -1.45 -1.99
CA ILE A 67 -0.40 -0.48 -1.15
C ILE A 67 -0.23 -1.01 0.28
N ARG A 68 -1.30 -1.58 0.86
CA ARG A 68 -1.23 -2.15 2.21
C ARG A 68 -0.30 -3.37 2.30
N LYS A 69 -0.25 -4.22 1.27
CA LYS A 69 0.69 -5.34 1.17
C LYS A 69 2.14 -4.82 1.09
N THR A 70 2.40 -3.85 0.23
CA THR A 70 3.72 -3.21 0.06
C THR A 70 4.19 -2.54 1.35
N ILE A 71 3.33 -1.76 2.02
CA ILE A 71 3.68 -1.12 3.30
C ILE A 71 4.01 -2.17 4.36
N ARG A 72 3.22 -3.25 4.46
CA ARG A 72 3.49 -4.32 5.43
C ARG A 72 4.85 -4.98 5.16
N TYR A 73 5.17 -5.24 3.90
CA TYR A 73 6.46 -5.78 3.49
C TYR A 73 7.62 -4.87 3.92
N LEU A 74 7.59 -3.60 3.48
CA LEU A 74 8.66 -2.63 3.76
C LEU A 74 8.84 -2.35 5.26
N VAL A 75 7.75 -2.27 6.02
CA VAL A 75 7.84 -2.07 7.48
C VAL A 75 8.43 -3.31 8.16
N SER A 76 8.09 -4.51 7.69
CA SER A 76 8.63 -5.77 8.25
C SER A 76 10.13 -5.92 7.98
N THR A 77 10.60 -5.59 6.77
CA THR A 77 12.02 -5.67 6.40
C THR A 77 12.83 -4.62 7.15
N ASN A 78 12.41 -3.36 7.11
CA ASN A 78 13.09 -2.27 7.84
C ASN A 78 13.16 -2.53 9.35
N LEU A 79 12.08 -3.03 9.95
CA LEU A 79 12.11 -3.38 11.37
C LEU A 79 13.09 -4.52 11.65
N SER A 80 13.20 -5.52 10.77
CA SER A 80 14.15 -6.62 10.94
C SER A 80 15.61 -6.16 10.89
N GLU A 81 15.92 -5.20 10.02
CA GLU A 81 17.26 -4.60 9.91
C GLU A 81 17.63 -3.80 11.16
N VAL A 82 16.69 -2.98 11.66
CA VAL A 82 16.86 -2.25 12.92
C VAL A 82 17.12 -3.22 14.06
N LEU A 83 16.31 -4.27 14.19
CA LEU A 83 16.50 -5.31 15.22
C LEU A 83 17.86 -6.01 15.08
N LEU A 84 18.31 -6.31 13.86
CA LEU A 84 19.59 -6.97 13.60
C LEU A 84 20.77 -6.11 14.05
N VAL A 85 20.79 -4.83 13.68
CA VAL A 85 21.86 -3.89 14.05
C VAL A 85 21.88 -3.66 15.55
N LEU A 86 20.72 -3.44 16.17
CA LEU A 86 20.61 -3.27 17.62
C LEU A 86 21.08 -4.52 18.37
N ALA A 87 20.62 -5.70 17.97
CA ALA A 87 21.02 -6.96 18.59
C ALA A 87 22.53 -7.19 18.45
N GLY A 88 23.11 -6.98 17.26
CA GLY A 88 24.54 -7.23 17.03
C GLY A 88 25.42 -6.28 17.85
N THR A 89 25.01 -5.02 17.92
CA THR A 89 25.69 -4.02 18.75
C THR A 89 25.55 -4.35 20.24
N SER A 90 24.38 -4.81 20.69
CA SER A 90 24.14 -5.16 22.09
C SER A 90 24.93 -6.39 22.57
N VAL A 91 25.21 -7.34 21.67
CA VAL A 91 25.97 -8.57 21.96
C VAL A 91 27.48 -8.35 21.77
N GLY A 92 27.91 -7.16 21.31
CA GLY A 92 29.32 -6.78 21.21
C GLY A 92 30.05 -7.27 19.97
N ILE A 93 29.33 -7.84 18.99
CA ILE A 93 29.89 -8.27 17.69
C ILE A 93 29.92 -7.14 16.65
N GLY A 94 29.45 -5.94 17.02
CA GLY A 94 29.31 -4.80 16.12
C GLY A 94 28.08 -4.89 15.22
N ALA A 95 28.00 -4.02 14.21
CA ALA A 95 26.92 -4.03 13.24
C ALA A 95 27.11 -5.21 12.25
N PRO A 96 26.18 -6.18 12.19
CA PRO A 96 26.34 -7.34 11.30
C PRO A 96 26.33 -6.99 9.82
N LEU A 97 25.73 -5.85 9.47
CA LEU A 97 25.69 -5.28 8.13
C LEU A 97 26.31 -3.89 8.13
N SER A 98 27.07 -3.59 7.09
CA SER A 98 27.60 -2.24 6.89
C SER A 98 26.50 -1.27 6.42
N PRO A 99 26.67 0.05 6.64
CA PRO A 99 25.73 1.05 6.14
C PRO A 99 25.51 0.96 4.61
N MET A 100 26.56 0.62 3.85
CA MET A 100 26.46 0.43 2.40
C MET A 100 25.60 -0.78 2.04
N GLN A 101 25.73 -1.89 2.76
CA GLN A 101 24.90 -3.09 2.56
C GLN A 101 23.43 -2.81 2.88
N LEU A 102 23.15 -2.10 3.98
CA LEU A 102 21.79 -1.68 4.32
C LEU A 102 21.18 -0.77 3.25
N LEU A 103 21.94 0.18 2.73
CA LEU A 103 21.49 1.05 1.64
C LEU A 103 21.15 0.23 0.38
N TRP A 104 21.99 -0.76 0.05
CA TRP A 104 21.74 -1.64 -1.08
C TRP A 104 20.47 -2.47 -0.91
N ILE A 105 20.22 -3.01 0.29
CA ILE A 105 19.00 -3.76 0.59
C ILE A 105 17.78 -2.86 0.46
N ASN A 106 17.78 -1.70 1.12
CA ASN A 106 16.64 -0.77 1.12
C ASN A 106 16.31 -0.20 -0.26
N LEU A 107 17.33 0.15 -1.05
CA LEU A 107 17.13 0.88 -2.30
C LEU A 107 16.98 -0.04 -3.52
N ILE A 108 17.70 -1.16 -3.54
CA ILE A 108 17.71 -2.06 -4.71
C ILE A 108 16.90 -3.31 -4.41
N SER A 109 17.21 -4.00 -3.31
CA SER A 109 16.60 -5.30 -3.01
C SER A 109 15.12 -5.18 -2.66
N ASP A 110 14.72 -4.20 -1.85
CA ASP A 110 13.35 -4.08 -1.34
C ASP A 110 12.39 -3.35 -2.28
N VAL A 111 12.92 -2.48 -3.14
CA VAL A 111 12.10 -1.74 -4.11
C VAL A 111 11.48 -2.69 -5.14
N LEU A 112 12.23 -3.69 -5.62
CA LEU A 112 11.73 -4.59 -6.66
C LEU A 112 10.53 -5.43 -6.20
N PRO A 113 10.58 -6.16 -5.06
CA PRO A 113 9.40 -6.81 -4.49
C PRO A 113 8.30 -5.81 -4.12
N GLY A 114 8.66 -4.63 -3.61
CA GLY A 114 7.69 -3.60 -3.23
C GLY A 114 6.81 -3.14 -4.41
N ILE A 115 7.42 -2.94 -5.58
CA ILE A 115 6.72 -2.64 -6.84
C ILE A 115 5.92 -3.86 -7.31
N GLY A 116 6.49 -5.06 -7.23
CA GLY A 116 5.78 -6.30 -7.58
C GLY A 116 4.47 -6.47 -6.80
N LEU A 117 4.52 -6.25 -5.48
CA LEU A 117 3.35 -6.26 -4.60
C LEU A 117 2.35 -5.13 -4.93
N ALA A 118 2.85 -3.97 -5.35
CA ALA A 118 2.00 -2.83 -5.73
C ALA A 118 1.21 -3.10 -7.03
N MET A 119 1.75 -3.92 -7.92
CA MET A 119 1.20 -4.22 -9.25
C MET A 119 0.43 -5.55 -9.31
N GLU A 120 0.16 -6.20 -8.18
CA GLU A 120 -0.62 -7.44 -8.14
C GLU A 120 -2.00 -7.28 -8.78
N ALA A 121 -2.45 -8.33 -9.48
CA ALA A 121 -3.75 -8.37 -10.11
C ALA A 121 -4.90 -8.36 -9.07
N PRO A 122 -6.10 -7.89 -9.44
CA PRO A 122 -7.28 -7.92 -8.57
C PRO A 122 -7.60 -9.34 -8.06
N GLU A 123 -7.93 -9.45 -6.77
CA GLU A 123 -8.39 -10.72 -6.18
C GLU A 123 -9.83 -11.02 -6.66
N PRO A 124 -10.19 -12.28 -6.98
CA PRO A 124 -11.49 -12.60 -7.59
C PRO A 124 -12.72 -12.21 -6.76
N ASP A 125 -12.56 -12.05 -5.45
CA ASP A 125 -13.61 -11.70 -4.50
C ASP A 125 -13.59 -10.23 -4.09
N ILE A 126 -12.73 -9.40 -4.70
CA ILE A 126 -12.50 -7.99 -4.33
C ILE A 126 -13.80 -7.19 -4.24
N LEU A 127 -14.72 -7.39 -5.20
CA LEU A 127 -16.02 -6.72 -5.25
C LEU A 127 -17.07 -7.34 -4.31
N ARG A 128 -16.91 -8.60 -3.89
CA ARG A 128 -17.85 -9.31 -3.00
C ARG A 128 -17.65 -8.94 -1.53
N GLN A 129 -16.48 -8.44 -1.18
CA GLN A 129 -16.19 -8.00 0.17
C GLN A 129 -16.95 -6.71 0.48
N ALA A 130 -17.38 -6.51 1.73
CA ALA A 130 -17.99 -5.25 2.15
C ALA A 130 -17.02 -4.06 1.97
N PRO A 131 -17.53 -2.84 1.67
CA PRO A 131 -16.72 -1.63 1.71
C PRO A 131 -16.02 -1.50 3.07
N LYS A 132 -14.77 -1.03 3.06
CA LYS A 132 -14.02 -0.80 4.30
C LYS A 132 -14.38 0.56 4.86
N GLU A 133 -14.37 0.68 6.19
CA GLU A 133 -14.50 1.95 6.88
C GLU A 133 -13.26 2.82 6.65
N ASP A 134 -13.48 4.11 6.37
CA ASP A 134 -12.44 5.10 5.99
C ASP A 134 -11.35 5.31 7.04
N HIS A 135 -11.63 5.03 8.32
CA HIS A 135 -10.74 5.39 9.43
C HIS A 135 -9.91 4.24 9.99
N THR A 136 -9.79 3.12 9.28
CA THR A 136 -8.98 1.99 9.76
C THR A 136 -7.50 2.24 9.51
N ALA A 137 -6.69 2.18 10.57
CA ALA A 137 -5.24 2.26 10.46
C ALA A 137 -4.70 1.23 9.45
N ILE A 138 -3.74 1.65 8.61
CA ILE A 138 -3.11 0.81 7.58
C ILE A 138 -2.60 -0.51 8.20
N LEU A 139 -1.99 -0.41 9.38
CA LEU A 139 -1.59 -1.54 10.21
C LEU A 139 -2.53 -1.66 11.42
N ARG A 140 -3.28 -2.76 11.50
CA ARG A 140 -4.16 -3.04 12.65
C ARG A 140 -3.33 -3.58 13.82
N ARG A 141 -3.79 -3.34 15.06
CA ARG A 141 -3.10 -3.83 16.28
C ARG A 141 -2.79 -5.34 16.24
N GLY A 142 -3.71 -6.16 15.73
CA GLY A 142 -3.50 -7.61 15.58
C GLY A 142 -2.48 -7.99 14.50
N GLU A 143 -2.18 -7.10 13.55
CA GLU A 143 -1.15 -7.32 12.53
C GLU A 143 0.24 -6.92 13.03
N ILE A 144 0.34 -5.97 13.96
CA ILE A 144 1.60 -5.53 14.54
C ILE A 144 2.33 -6.71 15.21
N GLY A 145 1.60 -7.58 15.93
CA GLY A 145 2.21 -8.76 16.55
C GLY A 145 2.78 -9.74 15.53
N ARG A 146 2.08 -9.95 14.40
CA ARG A 146 2.58 -10.80 13.30
C ARG A 146 3.80 -10.18 12.61
N LEU A 147 3.77 -8.87 12.39
CA LEU A 147 4.88 -8.12 11.81
C LEU A 147 6.11 -8.22 12.71
N ALA A 148 5.96 -7.97 14.02
CA ALA A 148 7.05 -8.10 14.98
C ALA A 148 7.64 -9.52 14.99
N ALA A 149 6.80 -10.56 14.94
CA ALA A 149 7.26 -11.94 14.85
C ALA A 149 8.04 -12.22 13.55
N GLN A 150 7.55 -11.75 12.40
CA GLN A 150 8.25 -11.88 11.11
C GLN A 150 9.60 -11.18 11.13
N SER A 151 9.66 -9.94 11.61
CA SER A 151 10.91 -9.18 11.74
C SER A 151 11.89 -9.86 12.69
N ALA A 152 11.42 -10.43 13.81
CA ALA A 152 12.25 -11.16 14.75
C ALA A 152 12.82 -12.45 14.14
N ILE A 153 12.04 -13.17 13.32
CA ILE A 153 12.52 -14.37 12.61
C ILE A 153 13.63 -14.01 11.62
N ILE A 154 13.43 -12.97 10.80
CA ILE A 154 14.42 -12.51 9.82
C ILE A 154 15.70 -12.06 10.53
N SER A 155 15.56 -11.21 11.54
CA SER A 155 16.67 -10.68 12.33
C SER A 155 17.42 -11.80 13.06
N GLY A 156 16.70 -12.73 13.71
CA GLY A 156 17.29 -13.86 14.43
C GLY A 156 18.04 -14.83 13.50
N GLY A 157 17.49 -15.09 12.31
CA GLY A 157 18.17 -15.90 11.29
C GLY A 157 19.46 -15.25 10.80
N ALA A 158 19.41 -13.96 10.46
CA ALA A 158 20.60 -13.21 10.06
C ALA A 158 21.65 -13.16 11.19
N MET A 159 21.21 -12.94 12.42
CA MET A 159 22.07 -12.92 13.61
C MET A 159 22.77 -14.27 13.85
N ALA A 160 22.04 -15.37 13.73
CA ALA A 160 22.60 -16.71 13.89
C ALA A 160 23.71 -16.97 12.85
N VAL A 161 23.51 -16.56 11.61
CA VAL A 161 24.52 -16.65 10.55
C VAL A 161 25.73 -15.78 10.88
N SER A 162 25.53 -14.54 11.34
CA SER A 162 26.62 -13.63 11.72
C SER A 162 27.45 -14.17 12.88
N LEU A 163 26.82 -14.74 13.91
CA LEU A 163 27.50 -15.37 15.05
C LEU A 163 28.28 -16.62 14.63
N LEU A 164 27.71 -17.46 13.77
CA LEU A 164 28.41 -18.62 13.21
C LEU A 164 29.62 -18.18 12.38
N GLY A 165 29.49 -17.11 11.59
CA GLY A 165 30.59 -16.53 10.83
C GLY A 165 31.72 -16.03 11.74
N ALA A 166 31.37 -15.26 12.77
CA ALA A 166 32.33 -14.72 13.74
C ALA A 166 33.07 -15.82 14.52
N THR A 167 32.40 -16.93 14.84
CA THR A 167 33.01 -18.06 15.57
C THR A 167 33.84 -19.00 14.69
N ARG A 168 33.52 -19.11 13.39
CA ARG A 168 34.20 -20.01 12.44
C ARG A 168 35.37 -19.37 11.69
N TYR A 169 35.27 -18.08 11.40
CA TYR A 169 36.22 -17.34 10.56
C TYR A 169 36.85 -16.13 11.26
N GLY A 170 36.63 -16.01 12.58
CA GLY A 170 37.22 -14.98 13.43
C GLY A 170 38.74 -14.99 13.40
#